data_AF-M1ZU85-F1
#
_entry.id   AF-M1ZU85-F1
#
_cell.length_a   1.000
_cell.length_b   1.000
_cell.length_c   1.000
_cell.angle_alpha   90.00
_cell.angle_beta   90.00
_cell.angle_gamma   90.00
#
_symmetry.space_group_name_H-M   'P 1'
#
loop_
_entity.id
_entity.type
_entity.pdbx_description
1 polymer ?
#
loop_
_entity_poly.entity_id
_entity_poly.type
_entity_poly.pdbx_seq_one_letter_code
_entity_poly.pdbx_strand_id
1 'polypeptide(L)'
;MPVSIETFPKGNATFYKKSFVEKLGSGETMVIGNGMNDIEMFKVATLSIAVIGEEGCAGKLIVQSDIVVSSIKKVFFMIENTNRIVATLRD
;
A
#
# COMPACT_ATOMS: atom_id res chain seq x y z
N MET A 1 8.35 -18.18 4.23
CA MET A 1 8.97 -16.90 4.64
C MET A 1 8.46 -16.54 6.02
N PRO A 2 9.26 -15.91 6.91
CA PRO A 2 8.74 -15.43 8.17
C PRO A 2 7.72 -14.31 7.89
N VAL A 3 6.49 -14.50 8.32
CA VAL A 3 5.41 -13.51 8.27
C VAL A 3 5.15 -13.09 9.71
N SER A 4 5.18 -11.80 10.00
CA SER A 4 4.72 -11.23 11.26
C SER A 4 3.33 -10.64 11.08
N ILE A 5 2.48 -10.80 12.09
CA ILE A 5 1.14 -10.20 12.13
C ILE A 5 1.14 -9.19 13.25
N GLU A 6 0.90 -7.93 12.90
CA GLU A 6 0.74 -6.84 13.85
C GLU A 6 -0.72 -6.40 13.84
N THR A 7 -1.30 -6.25 15.03
CA THR A 7 -2.69 -5.81 15.20
C THR A 7 -2.73 -4.51 15.99
N PHE A 8 -3.78 -3.73 15.79
CA PHE A 8 -3.99 -2.48 16.53
C PHE A 8 -5.42 -2.41 17.06
N PRO A 9 -5.66 -1.63 18.13
CA PRO A 9 -6.99 -1.47 18.72
C PRO A 9 -8.02 -0.93 17.72
N LYS A 10 -9.30 -1.19 17.99
CA LYS A 10 -10.40 -0.58 17.21
C LYS A 10 -10.43 0.92 17.46
N GLY A 11 -10.39 1.70 16.39
CA GLY A 11 -10.35 3.16 16.42
C GLY A 11 -8.99 3.70 15.97
N ASN A 12 -9.00 4.78 15.18
CA ASN A 12 -7.80 5.47 14.73
C ASN A 12 -6.81 4.64 13.87
N ALA A 13 -7.32 3.67 13.10
CA ALA A 13 -6.52 2.81 12.21
C ALA A 13 -5.58 3.60 11.29
N THR A 14 -6.02 4.78 10.82
CA THR A 14 -5.24 5.70 10.00
C THR A 14 -3.93 6.10 10.65
N PHE A 15 -3.98 6.52 11.92
CA PHE A 15 -2.79 6.93 12.67
C PHE A 15 -1.85 5.74 12.90
N TYR A 16 -2.39 4.61 13.36
CA TYR A 16 -1.58 3.41 13.63
C TYR A 16 -0.84 2.91 12.39
N LYS A 17 -1.52 2.85 11.24
CA LYS A 17 -0.91 2.43 9.98
C LYS A 17 0.23 3.35 9.55
N LYS A 18 0.02 4.67 9.62
CA LYS A 18 1.06 5.66 9.33
C LYS A 18 2.28 5.49 10.23
N SER A 19 2.07 5.49 11.55
CA SER A 19 3.17 5.36 12.52
C SER A 19 3.89 4.02 12.42
N PHE A 20 3.20 2.96 12.01
CA PHE A 20 3.83 1.67 11.78
C PHE A 20 4.78 1.70 10.57
N VAL A 21 4.39 2.35 9.47
CA VAL A 21 5.28 2.54 8.31
C VAL A 21 6.47 3.42 8.67
N GLU A 22 6.25 4.51 9.41
CA GLU A 22 7.35 5.36 9.90
C GLU A 22 8.34 4.56 10.77
N LYS A 23 7.83 3.67 11.65
CA LYS A 23 8.64 2.77 12.47
C LYS A 23 9.43 1.75 11.64
N LEU A 24 8.86 1.23 10.56
CA LEU A 24 9.55 0.31 9.64
C LEU A 24 10.60 0.99 8.76
N GLY A 25 10.52 2.32 8.63
CA GLY A 25 11.35 3.09 7.71
C GLY A 25 10.56 3.47 6.46
N SER A 26 10.02 4.69 6.46
CA SER A 26 9.26 5.26 5.33
C SER A 26 9.97 5.13 3.98
N GLY A 27 11.29 5.40 3.95
CA GLY A 27 12.13 5.36 2.74
C GLY A 27 12.37 3.97 2.15
N GLU A 28 12.02 2.91 2.86
CA GLU A 28 12.28 1.51 2.47
C GLU A 28 11.03 0.63 2.55
N THR A 29 9.87 1.23 2.83
CA THR A 29 8.61 0.50 3.00
C THR A 29 7.70 0.66 1.80
N MET A 30 7.24 -0.46 1.25
CA MET A 30 6.13 -0.52 0.29
C MET A 30 4.84 -0.86 1.03
N VAL A 31 3.76 -0.15 0.71
CA VAL A 31 2.44 -0.36 1.30
C VAL A 31 1.40 -0.75 0.25
N ILE A 32 0.44 -1.56 0.67
CA ILE A 32 -0.67 -2.02 -0.16
C ILE A 32 -1.96 -1.79 0.61
N GLY A 33 -2.97 -1.22 -0.05
CA GLY A 33 -4.21 -0.80 0.62
C GLY A 33 -5.39 -0.67 -0.33
N ASN A 34 -6.56 -0.41 0.25
CA ASN A 34 -7.82 -0.25 -0.46
C ASN A 34 -8.73 0.80 0.22
N GLY A 35 -8.60 0.93 1.54
CA GLY A 35 -9.53 1.69 2.37
C GLY A 35 -9.12 3.14 2.59
N MET A 36 -10.08 3.94 3.03
CA MET A 36 -9.88 5.35 3.42
C MET A 36 -8.82 5.51 4.52
N ASN A 37 -8.68 4.51 5.40
CA ASN A 37 -7.71 4.54 6.51
C ASN A 37 -6.26 4.23 6.06
N ASP A 38 -6.04 3.88 4.80
CA ASP A 38 -4.71 3.63 4.23
C ASP A 38 -4.04 4.91 3.70
N ILE A 39 -4.80 6.00 3.54
CA ILE A 39 -4.32 7.23 2.89
C ILE A 39 -3.05 7.78 3.54
N GLU A 40 -3.04 7.85 4.87
CA GLU A 40 -1.91 8.46 5.57
C GLU A 40 -0.65 7.58 5.55
N MET A 41 -0.79 6.25 5.48
CA MET A 41 0.37 5.37 5.30
C MET A 41 0.90 5.41 3.86
N PHE A 42 0.03 5.62 2.86
CA PHE A 42 0.43 5.79 1.46
C PHE A 42 1.30 7.04 1.28
N LYS A 43 0.93 8.16 1.91
CA LYS A 43 1.69 9.42 1.83
C LYS A 43 3.11 9.35 2.39
N VAL A 44 3.39 8.42 3.30
CA VAL A 44 4.71 8.30 3.95
C VAL A 44 5.52 7.11 3.47
N ALA A 45 4.96 6.23 2.63
CA ALA A 45 5.66 5.08 2.10
C ALA A 45 6.49 5.47 0.86
N THR A 46 7.56 4.74 0.59
CA THR A 46 8.37 4.90 -0.63
C THR A 46 7.63 4.43 -1.88
N LEU A 47 6.78 3.42 -1.74
CA LEU A 47 5.96 2.90 -2.83
C LEU A 47 4.59 2.48 -2.30
N SER A 48 3.55 2.95 -2.95
CA SER A 48 2.17 2.75 -2.53
C SER A 48 1.32 2.16 -3.66
N ILE A 49 0.65 1.04 -3.37
CA ILE A 49 -0.15 0.31 -4.36
C ILE A 49 -1.59 0.17 -3.87
N ALA A 50 -2.52 0.86 -4.53
CA ALA A 50 -3.95 0.63 -4.31
C ALA A 50 -4.42 -0.62 -5.05
N VAL A 51 -5.17 -1.46 -4.35
CA VAL A 51 -5.83 -2.64 -4.94
C VAL A 51 -7.32 -2.36 -5.02
N ILE A 52 -7.90 -2.39 -6.22
CA ILE A 52 -9.34 -2.37 -6.43
C ILE A 52 -9.87 -3.79 -6.26
N GLY A 53 -10.51 -4.06 -5.12
CA GLY A 53 -11.15 -5.34 -4.82
C GLY A 53 -12.58 -5.41 -5.37
N GLU A 54 -13.27 -6.52 -5.10
CA GLU A 54 -14.66 -6.74 -5.57
C GLU A 54 -15.65 -5.72 -5.00
N GLU A 55 -15.42 -5.25 -3.77
CA GLU A 55 -16.23 -4.21 -3.12
C GLU A 55 -15.88 -2.77 -3.59
N GLY A 56 -14.91 -2.64 -4.50
CA GLY A 56 -14.37 -1.35 -4.94
C GLY A 56 -13.11 -0.94 -4.18
N CYS A 57 -12.78 0.34 -4.23
CA CYS A 57 -11.64 0.96 -3.52
C CYS A 57 -11.98 2.41 -3.22
N ALA A 58 -11.47 2.94 -2.11
CA ALA A 58 -11.67 4.35 -1.77
C ALA A 58 -11.04 5.23 -2.87
N GLY A 59 -11.85 5.96 -3.63
CA GLY A 59 -11.35 6.83 -4.71
C GLY A 59 -10.33 7.86 -4.24
N LYS A 60 -10.44 8.33 -2.98
CA LYS A 60 -9.45 9.22 -2.36
C LYS A 60 -8.09 8.54 -2.15
N LEU A 61 -8.03 7.23 -1.93
CA LEU A 61 -6.79 6.47 -1.84
C LEU A 61 -6.11 6.37 -3.21
N ILE A 62 -6.89 6.12 -4.26
CA ILE A 62 -6.39 6.00 -5.65
C ILE A 62 -5.57 7.22 -6.06
N VAL A 63 -6.04 8.42 -5.74
CA VAL A 63 -5.34 9.69 -6.06
C VAL A 63 -4.02 9.85 -5.29
N GLN A 64 -3.83 9.11 -4.21
CA GLN A 64 -2.62 9.15 -3.38
C GLN A 64 -1.70 7.94 -3.65
N SER A 65 -2.03 7.10 -4.62
CA SER A 65 -1.30 5.86 -4.92
C SER A 65 -0.31 6.07 -6.06
N ASP A 66 0.85 5.41 -6.00
CA ASP A 66 1.80 5.37 -7.12
C ASP A 66 1.31 4.41 -8.21
N ILE A 67 0.75 3.26 -7.81
CA ILE A 67 0.23 2.24 -8.72
C ILE A 67 -1.16 1.82 -8.27
N VAL A 68 -2.02 1.53 -9.25
CA VAL A 68 -3.35 0.96 -9.02
C VAL A 68 -3.48 -0.37 -9.74
N VAL A 69 -3.89 -1.41 -9.03
CA VAL A 69 -4.10 -2.75 -9.59
C VAL A 69 -5.49 -3.29 -9.28
N SER A 70 -5.95 -4.27 -10.04
CA SER A 70 -7.28 -4.87 -9.91
C SER A 70 -7.34 -6.10 -8.99
N SER A 71 -6.22 -6.53 -8.40
CA SER A 71 -6.18 -7.62 -7.40
C SER A 71 -4.83 -7.71 -6.70
N ILE A 72 -4.82 -8.29 -5.50
CA ILE A 72 -3.59 -8.50 -4.73
C ILE A 72 -2.59 -9.43 -5.46
N LYS A 73 -3.08 -10.37 -6.28
CA LYS A 73 -2.24 -11.25 -7.09
C LYS A 73 -1.33 -10.47 -8.03
N LYS A 74 -1.82 -9.38 -8.62
CA LYS A 74 -1.01 -8.52 -9.49
C LYS A 74 0.14 -7.86 -8.74
N VAL A 75 -0.05 -7.52 -7.46
CA VAL A 75 1.03 -6.97 -6.62
C VAL A 75 2.16 -7.99 -6.49
N PHE A 76 1.85 -9.24 -6.15
CA PHE A 76 2.87 -10.29 -6.05
C PHE A 76 3.59 -10.53 -7.38
N PHE A 77 2.88 -10.53 -8.51
CA PHE A 77 3.52 -10.65 -9.83
C PHE A 77 4.42 -9.46 -10.19
N MET A 78 4.16 -8.26 -9.63
CA MET A 78 5.03 -7.10 -9.79
C MET A 78 6.25 -7.18 -8.88
N ILE A 79 6.11 -7.73 -7.68
CA ILE A 79 7.25 -7.98 -6.77
C ILE A 79 8.16 -9.09 -7.31
N GLU A 80 7.58 -10.13 -7.90
CA GLU A 80 8.33 -11.22 -8.54
C GLU A 80 9.13 -10.75 -9.77
N ASN A 81 8.63 -9.72 -10.47
CA ASN A 81 9.32 -9.10 -11.60
C ASN A 81 9.22 -7.58 -11.51
N THR A 82 10.17 -6.99 -10.78
CA THR A 82 10.23 -5.55 -10.46
C THR A 82 10.34 -4.65 -11.70
N ASN A 83 10.76 -5.16 -12.86
CA ASN A 83 10.73 -4.41 -14.12
C ASN A 83 9.31 -3.93 -14.47
N ARG A 84 8.26 -4.62 -13.99
CA ARG A 84 6.86 -4.19 -14.17
C ARG A 84 6.52 -2.93 -13.37
N ILE A 85 7.12 -2.79 -12.18
CA ILE A 85 7.00 -1.58 -11.36
C ILE A 85 7.69 -0.42 -12.08
N VAL A 86 8.94 -0.62 -12.49
CA VAL A 86 9.71 0.39 -13.26
C VAL A 86 8.98 0.80 -14.52
N ALA A 87 8.45 -0.15 -15.30
CA ALA A 87 7.71 0.14 -16.52
C ALA A 87 6.42 0.93 -16.30
N THR A 88 5.81 0.83 -15.10
CA THR A 88 4.59 1.56 -14.74
C THR A 88 4.89 2.99 -14.29
N LEU A 89 6.04 3.21 -13.61
CA LEU A 89 6.39 4.48 -12.98
C LEU A 89 7.38 5.34 -13.78
N ARG A 90 8.00 4.80 -14.83
CA ARG A 90 8.89 5.57 -15.70
C ARG A 90 8.11 6.63 -16.50
N ASP A 91 8.79 7.74 -16.80
CA ASP A 91 8.35 8.75 -17.77
C ASP A 91 8.52 8.28 -19.23
#